data_AF-A0A2S6HZP6-F1
#
_entry.id   AF-A0A2S6HZP6-F1
#
_cell.length_a   1.000
_cell.length_b   1.000
_cell.length_c   1.000
_cell.angle_alpha   90.00
_cell.angle_beta   90.00
_cell.angle_gamma   90.00
#
_symmetry.space_group_name_H-M   'P 1'
#
loop_
_entity.id
_entity.type
_entity.pdbx_description
1 polymer ?
#
loop_
_entity_poly.entity_id
_entity_poly.type
_entity_poly.pdbx_seq_one_letter_code
_entity_poly.pdbx_strand_id
1 'polypeptide(L)'
;MKIYVIYDDTGRKSEVIADIIGDKGFADVVVKKKKLEEYYRICIEEVYKDVEWRKIRSIFEYADLIKSLDLAGETGKVIHCFSNYIFSDKDKALLTFKKLEYIDDPYKVMDGKGAVAAMFPSVDEYAKFCKTIISGQKAKDVLKKYIDYMNIEGLVDISIIGNFIQCITGNFESRYFNSLKGNEYTLVKSSTNKKKIKAEYSFYHLLPEDMKIWFVLPFNYQETDNSASYMMERLHMTDLSIKWVHGSMDEFEFEDLMDKYFYFFTGRHKRKCLMDEYQKIANNLYVKKVIDRIMDLKKLPEYAKIEKLLESSGNISIDALVEKYFTLKDKIEAKNQYPQISVIGHGDPCFANTMYNKSTKTLKFIDPKGALTEADLWTNAYYDVAKLSHSVCGRYDFFNNALFDIRIDGNLNFDLEIPFNNSKYIQIFKQKVEENGFDYLTVRIYEASLFLSMLPLHIDNLHKVFGFILNANNILKEIEKNV
;
A
#
# COMPACT_ATOMS: atom_id res chain seq x y z
N MET A 1 15.10 29.25 -24.48
CA MET A 1 14.71 28.26 -25.51
C MET A 1 13.55 27.50 -24.92
N LYS A 2 12.40 27.51 -25.60
CA LYS A 2 11.20 26.82 -25.12
C LYS A 2 11.36 25.31 -25.33
N ILE A 3 11.07 24.51 -24.31
CA ILE A 3 11.16 23.05 -24.33
C ILE A 3 9.76 22.46 -24.18
N TYR A 4 9.36 21.63 -25.12
CA TYR A 4 8.12 20.87 -25.04
C TYR A 4 8.43 19.49 -24.47
N VAL A 5 7.76 19.11 -23.40
CA VAL A 5 7.86 17.76 -22.85
C VAL A 5 6.53 17.06 -23.05
N ILE A 6 6.56 16.02 -23.86
CA ILE A 6 5.42 15.15 -24.12
C ILE A 6 5.56 13.90 -23.27
N TYR A 7 4.66 13.74 -22.31
CA TYR A 7 4.61 12.60 -21.40
C TYR A 7 3.59 11.58 -21.91
N ASP A 8 4.09 10.49 -22.50
CA ASP A 8 3.30 9.44 -23.14
C ASP A 8 2.87 8.38 -22.12
N ASP A 9 1.59 8.42 -21.76
CA ASP A 9 0.88 7.50 -20.88
C ASP A 9 0.03 6.45 -21.64
N THR A 10 0.35 6.19 -22.92
CA THR A 10 -0.33 5.19 -23.77
C THR A 10 0.22 3.77 -23.63
N GLY A 11 1.26 3.58 -22.81
CA GLY A 11 1.94 2.30 -22.61
C GLY A 11 1.00 1.20 -22.11
N ARG A 12 1.09 0.00 -22.71
CA ARG A 12 0.33 -1.16 -22.22
C ARG A 12 0.87 -1.64 -20.87
N LYS A 13 -0.06 -1.90 -19.96
CA LYS A 13 0.19 -2.51 -18.64
C LYS A 13 0.08 -4.03 -18.77
N SER A 14 0.83 -4.77 -17.95
CA SER A 14 0.56 -6.21 -17.74
C SER A 14 -0.76 -6.37 -16.98
N GLU A 15 -1.36 -7.56 -17.01
CA GLU A 15 -2.59 -7.85 -16.24
C GLU A 15 -2.38 -7.62 -14.74
N VAL A 16 -1.20 -7.99 -14.21
CA VAL A 16 -0.85 -7.77 -12.80
C VAL A 16 -0.79 -6.29 -12.46
N ILE A 17 -0.18 -5.46 -13.31
CA ILE A 17 -0.13 -4.01 -13.07
C ILE A 17 -1.52 -3.40 -13.21
N ALA A 18 -2.30 -3.83 -14.22
CA ALA A 18 -3.67 -3.39 -14.39
C ALA A 18 -4.56 -3.74 -13.19
N ASP A 19 -4.33 -4.88 -12.53
CA ASP A 19 -5.03 -5.24 -11.29
C ASP A 19 -4.70 -4.26 -10.14
N ILE A 20 -3.47 -3.75 -10.08
CA ILE A 20 -3.01 -2.85 -9.01
C ILE A 20 -3.51 -1.40 -9.19
N ILE A 21 -3.51 -0.87 -10.41
CA ILE A 21 -3.85 0.54 -10.66
C ILE A 21 -5.16 0.73 -11.44
N GLY A 22 -5.82 -0.36 -11.82
CA GLY A 22 -7.06 -0.35 -12.61
C GLY A 22 -6.85 0.29 -13.99
N ASP A 23 -7.80 1.14 -14.36
CA ASP A 23 -7.80 1.86 -15.64
C ASP A 23 -6.75 2.99 -15.70
N LYS A 24 -6.18 3.38 -14.56
CA LYS A 24 -5.17 4.45 -14.47
C LYS A 24 -3.91 4.11 -15.27
N GLY A 25 -3.29 5.09 -15.91
CA GLY A 25 -1.98 4.92 -16.56
C GLY A 25 -0.83 5.01 -15.56
N PHE A 26 0.40 4.78 -16.03
CA PHE A 26 1.59 4.89 -15.19
C PHE A 26 1.77 6.32 -14.66
N ALA A 27 1.31 7.34 -15.39
CA ALA A 27 1.33 8.74 -14.95
C ALA A 27 0.61 8.98 -13.62
N ASP A 28 -0.45 8.23 -13.33
CA ASP A 28 -1.29 8.38 -12.13
C ASP A 28 -0.78 7.57 -10.93
N VAL A 29 0.26 6.75 -11.12
CA VAL A 29 0.87 5.97 -10.05
C VAL A 29 1.43 6.94 -9.00
N VAL A 30 1.01 6.76 -7.75
CA VAL A 30 1.45 7.60 -6.63
C VAL A 30 2.69 6.97 -6.01
N VAL A 31 3.78 7.73 -5.98
CA VAL A 31 5.08 7.37 -5.39
C VAL A 31 5.46 8.48 -4.42
N LYS A 32 5.73 8.13 -3.16
CA LYS A 32 6.11 9.12 -2.11
C LYS A 32 5.17 10.34 -2.07
N LYS A 33 3.85 10.10 -2.04
CA LYS A 33 2.76 11.09 -2.05
C LYS A 33 2.61 11.93 -3.34
N LYS A 34 3.42 11.73 -4.38
CA LYS A 34 3.30 12.46 -5.65
C LYS A 34 2.96 11.52 -6.79
N LYS A 35 2.20 12.00 -7.77
CA LYS A 35 2.00 11.26 -9.01
C LYS A 35 3.32 11.16 -9.78
N LEU A 36 3.51 10.06 -10.50
CA LEU A 36 4.70 9.83 -11.30
C LEU A 36 4.94 10.96 -12.31
N GLU A 37 3.88 11.43 -12.95
CA GLU A 37 3.93 12.58 -13.85
C GLU A 37 4.49 13.83 -13.18
N GLU A 38 4.02 14.15 -11.96
CA GLU A 38 4.47 15.33 -11.23
C GLU A 38 5.93 15.21 -10.81
N TYR A 39 6.34 14.01 -10.37
CA TYR A 39 7.73 13.72 -10.06
C TYR A 39 8.64 13.91 -11.28
N TYR A 40 8.22 13.41 -12.45
CA TYR A 40 8.93 13.60 -13.71
C TYR A 40 9.06 15.07 -14.10
N ARG A 41 7.94 15.80 -14.03
CA ARG A 41 7.89 17.22 -14.37
C ARG A 41 8.86 18.03 -13.53
N ILE A 42 8.84 17.84 -12.21
CA ILE A 42 9.78 18.51 -11.29
C ILE A 42 11.23 18.24 -11.67
N CYS A 43 11.59 16.98 -12.00
CA CYS A 43 12.97 16.64 -12.37
C CYS A 43 13.40 17.35 -13.67
N ILE A 44 12.52 17.46 -14.67
CA ILE A 44 12.86 18.14 -15.93
C ILE A 44 12.92 19.67 -15.74
N GLU A 45 12.06 20.23 -14.89
CA GLU A 45 12.06 21.66 -14.54
C GLU A 45 13.33 22.08 -13.76
N GLU A 46 14.08 21.15 -13.15
CA GLU A 46 15.41 21.43 -12.59
C GLU A 46 16.46 21.73 -13.70
N VAL A 47 16.23 21.24 -14.92
CA VAL A 47 17.14 21.43 -16.06
C VAL A 47 16.72 22.61 -16.93
N TYR A 48 15.42 22.72 -17.21
CA TYR A 48 14.87 23.70 -18.13
C TYR A 48 13.88 24.60 -17.41
N LYS A 49 14.07 25.92 -17.50
CA LYS A 49 13.20 26.92 -16.85
C LYS A 49 11.90 27.22 -17.62
N ASP A 50 11.90 26.97 -18.93
CA ASP A 50 10.79 27.27 -19.85
C ASP A 50 10.28 25.97 -20.47
N VAL A 51 9.57 25.19 -19.65
CA VAL A 51 9.02 23.87 -20.00
C VAL A 51 7.53 23.97 -20.21
N GLU A 52 7.07 23.52 -21.37
CA GLU A 52 5.66 23.27 -21.61
C GLU A 52 5.38 21.76 -21.53
N TRP A 53 4.59 21.37 -20.53
CA TRP A 53 4.28 19.98 -20.26
C TRP A 53 2.96 19.56 -20.89
N ARG A 54 2.96 18.49 -21.70
CA ARG A 54 1.75 17.91 -22.30
C ARG A 54 1.72 16.41 -22.06
N LYS A 55 0.61 15.91 -21.50
CA LYS A 55 0.40 14.47 -21.28
C LYS A 55 -0.51 13.90 -22.36
N ILE A 56 -0.20 12.69 -22.82
CA ILE A 56 -1.02 11.90 -23.75
C ILE A 56 -1.47 10.64 -23.03
N ARG A 57 -2.77 10.30 -23.06
CA ARG A 57 -3.32 9.04 -22.52
C ARG A 57 -3.81 8.08 -23.59
N SER A 58 -4.04 8.59 -24.79
CA SER A 58 -4.56 7.81 -25.90
C SER A 58 -3.83 8.11 -27.20
N ILE A 59 -3.72 7.11 -28.07
CA ILE A 59 -3.13 7.29 -29.41
C ILE A 59 -3.92 8.34 -30.22
N PHE A 60 -5.22 8.50 -29.95
CA PHE A 60 -6.07 9.50 -30.63
C PHE A 60 -5.69 10.95 -30.27
N GLU A 61 -5.11 11.19 -29.10
CA GLU A 61 -4.73 12.53 -28.63
C GLU A 61 -3.51 13.09 -29.38
N TYR A 62 -2.74 12.24 -30.09
CA TYR A 62 -1.63 12.70 -30.92
C TYR A 62 -2.08 13.65 -32.04
N ALA A 63 -3.29 13.46 -32.60
CA ALA A 63 -3.81 14.34 -33.65
C ALA A 63 -4.10 15.75 -33.11
N ASP A 64 -4.67 15.85 -31.91
CA ASP A 64 -4.94 17.14 -31.27
C ASP A 64 -3.66 17.79 -30.75
N LEU A 65 -2.67 16.98 -30.33
CA LEU A 65 -1.34 17.47 -29.98
C LEU A 65 -0.63 18.12 -31.17
N ILE A 66 -0.62 17.50 -32.36
CA ILE A 66 -0.02 18.12 -33.55
C ILE A 66 -0.75 19.43 -33.88
N LYS A 67 -2.09 19.42 -33.93
CA LYS A 67 -2.86 20.63 -34.24
C LYS A 67 -2.53 21.78 -33.31
N SER A 68 -2.40 21.51 -32.01
CA SER A 68 -2.08 22.54 -31.02
C SER A 68 -0.65 23.07 -31.15
N LEU A 69 0.33 22.22 -31.48
CA LEU A 69 1.71 22.63 -31.77
C LEU A 69 1.78 23.48 -33.07
N ASP A 70 1.09 23.06 -34.13
CA ASP A 70 1.09 23.74 -35.44
C ASP A 70 0.34 25.09 -35.39
N LEU A 71 -0.86 25.15 -34.79
CA LEU A 71 -1.70 26.35 -34.74
C LEU A 71 -1.08 27.48 -33.91
N ALA A 72 -0.27 27.15 -32.91
CA ALA A 72 0.39 28.13 -32.06
C ALA A 72 1.74 28.63 -32.62
N GLY A 73 2.18 28.15 -33.80
CA GLY A 73 3.43 28.57 -34.43
C GLY A 73 4.65 28.29 -33.55
N GLU A 74 4.59 27.18 -32.82
CA GLU A 74 5.50 26.89 -31.74
C GLU A 74 6.91 26.53 -32.24
N THR A 75 7.91 27.23 -31.72
CA THR A 75 9.32 26.97 -32.02
C THR A 75 10.03 26.54 -30.74
N GLY A 76 10.77 25.45 -30.81
CA GLY A 76 11.42 24.86 -29.64
C GLY A 76 11.85 23.42 -29.88
N LYS A 77 12.53 22.85 -28.89
CA LYS A 77 12.95 21.45 -28.92
C LYS A 77 11.95 20.59 -28.15
N VAL A 78 11.83 19.31 -28.51
CA VAL A 78 10.83 18.41 -27.93
C VAL A 78 11.50 17.22 -27.26
N ILE A 79 11.08 16.91 -26.03
CA ILE A 79 11.36 15.66 -25.34
C ILE A 79 10.09 14.83 -25.33
N HIS A 80 10.15 13.60 -25.82
CA HIS A 80 9.08 12.63 -25.73
C HIS A 80 9.46 11.55 -24.71
N CYS A 81 8.80 11.50 -23.55
CA CYS A 81 9.08 10.57 -22.46
C CYS A 81 8.00 9.50 -22.35
N PHE A 82 8.37 8.24 -22.17
CA PHE A 82 7.40 7.19 -21.86
C PHE A 82 7.17 7.07 -20.35
N SER A 83 5.90 7.08 -19.95
CA SER A 83 5.45 6.98 -18.56
C SER A 83 5.82 5.69 -17.84
N ASN A 84 6.17 4.62 -18.57
CA ASN A 84 6.55 3.34 -17.99
C ASN A 84 8.00 3.31 -17.46
N TYR A 85 8.68 4.46 -17.37
CA TYR A 85 9.98 4.59 -16.74
C TYR A 85 9.89 5.52 -15.53
N ILE A 86 10.82 5.39 -14.58
CA ILE A 86 11.01 6.31 -13.45
C ILE A 86 12.48 6.61 -13.19
N PHE A 87 12.78 7.83 -12.73
CA PHE A 87 14.11 8.21 -12.25
C PHE A 87 14.51 7.41 -10.99
N SER A 88 15.50 6.53 -11.15
CA SER A 88 16.21 5.86 -10.06
C SER A 88 17.43 6.66 -9.59
N ASP A 89 18.10 7.37 -10.50
CA ASP A 89 19.19 8.30 -10.23
C ASP A 89 18.96 9.54 -11.09
N LYS A 90 18.40 10.58 -10.48
CA LYS A 90 18.02 11.80 -11.21
C LYS A 90 19.24 12.51 -11.77
N ASP A 91 20.35 12.56 -11.03
CA ASP A 91 21.50 13.37 -11.42
C ASP A 91 22.14 12.79 -12.69
N LYS A 92 22.25 11.47 -12.78
CA LYS A 92 22.71 10.78 -13.99
C LYS A 92 21.75 10.94 -15.17
N ALA A 93 20.45 10.74 -14.94
CA ALA A 93 19.47 10.79 -16.02
C ALA A 93 19.38 12.21 -16.62
N LEU A 94 19.39 13.25 -15.77
CA LEU A 94 19.30 14.64 -16.20
C LEU A 94 20.50 15.10 -17.03
N LEU A 95 21.69 14.49 -16.88
CA LEU A 95 22.83 14.75 -17.78
C LEU A 95 22.53 14.35 -19.23
N THR A 96 21.74 13.30 -19.43
CA THR A 96 21.33 12.90 -20.79
C THR A 96 20.25 13.83 -21.30
N PHE A 97 19.27 14.20 -20.47
CA PHE A 97 18.23 15.17 -20.86
C PHE A 97 18.80 16.53 -21.28
N LYS A 98 19.85 17.02 -20.60
CA LYS A 98 20.57 18.26 -20.96
C LYS A 98 21.10 18.28 -22.40
N LYS A 99 21.39 17.10 -22.99
CA LYS A 99 21.96 17.02 -24.34
C LYS A 99 21.02 17.52 -25.43
N LEU A 100 19.73 17.64 -25.17
CA LEU A 100 18.75 18.22 -26.09
C LEU A 100 19.21 19.59 -26.63
N GLU A 101 19.90 20.39 -25.83
CA GLU A 101 20.39 21.72 -26.27
C GLU A 101 21.37 21.62 -27.46
N TYR A 102 22.08 20.50 -27.57
CA TYR A 102 23.18 20.31 -28.52
C TYR A 102 22.87 19.36 -29.69
N ILE A 103 21.64 18.85 -29.78
CA ILE A 103 21.25 18.00 -30.92
C ILE A 103 20.72 18.83 -32.10
N ASP A 104 21.09 18.40 -33.30
CA ASP A 104 20.59 18.92 -34.58
C ASP A 104 19.74 17.89 -35.35
N ASP A 105 19.79 16.62 -34.93
CA ASP A 105 19.00 15.51 -35.47
C ASP A 105 18.13 14.88 -34.36
N PRO A 106 17.07 14.11 -34.70
CA PRO A 106 16.30 13.37 -33.70
C PRO A 106 17.07 12.18 -33.14
N TYR A 107 17.12 12.05 -31.81
CA TYR A 107 17.78 10.95 -31.10
C TYR A 107 16.77 10.12 -30.30
N LYS A 108 16.89 8.80 -30.36
CA LYS A 108 16.25 7.93 -29.36
C LYS A 108 17.13 7.81 -28.11
N VAL A 109 16.51 7.79 -26.95
CA VAL A 109 17.21 7.61 -25.67
C VAL A 109 16.96 6.18 -25.20
N MET A 110 18.03 5.46 -24.87
CA MET A 110 18.02 4.01 -24.65
C MET A 110 18.54 3.65 -23.26
N ASP A 111 17.85 2.74 -22.58
CA ASP A 111 18.35 1.99 -21.43
C ASP A 111 18.45 0.51 -21.82
N GLY A 112 19.68 0.03 -22.00
CA GLY A 112 19.95 -1.26 -22.61
C GLY A 112 19.29 -1.41 -23.99
N LYS A 113 18.26 -2.26 -24.08
CA LYS A 113 17.50 -2.51 -25.34
C LYS A 113 16.19 -1.72 -25.42
N GLY A 114 15.78 -1.04 -24.36
CA GLY A 114 14.51 -0.32 -24.27
C GLY A 114 14.67 1.14 -24.64
N ALA A 115 13.80 1.65 -25.52
CA ALA A 115 13.65 3.09 -25.72
C ALA A 115 12.88 3.69 -24.53
N VAL A 116 13.48 4.68 -23.87
CA VAL A 116 12.94 5.34 -22.66
C VAL A 116 12.36 6.71 -22.96
N ALA A 117 12.95 7.40 -23.94
CA ALA A 117 12.53 8.70 -24.42
C ALA A 117 13.02 8.91 -25.84
N ALA A 118 12.63 10.03 -26.44
CA ALA A 118 13.20 10.54 -27.67
C ALA A 118 13.33 12.07 -27.59
N MET A 119 14.30 12.61 -28.31
CA MET A 119 14.62 14.02 -28.33
C MET A 119 14.61 14.51 -29.76
N PHE A 120 13.92 15.61 -30.00
CA PHE A 120 13.74 16.19 -31.32
C PHE A 120 14.27 17.63 -31.34
N PRO A 121 15.04 18.01 -32.37
CA PRO A 121 15.64 19.33 -32.48
C PRO A 121 14.61 20.43 -32.81
N SER A 122 13.41 20.05 -33.27
CA SER A 122 12.33 20.98 -33.60
C SER A 122 10.95 20.34 -33.43
N VAL A 123 9.92 21.19 -33.33
CA VAL A 123 8.51 20.80 -33.36
C VAL A 123 8.14 20.12 -34.70
N ASP A 124 8.72 20.56 -35.82
CA ASP A 124 8.49 19.97 -37.15
C ASP A 124 8.95 18.50 -37.23
N GLU A 125 10.15 18.20 -36.72
CA GLU A 125 10.66 16.82 -36.66
C GLU A 125 9.78 15.95 -35.75
N TYR A 126 9.30 16.52 -34.64
CA TYR A 126 8.36 15.83 -33.77
C TYR A 126 6.99 15.59 -34.44
N ALA A 127 6.50 16.53 -35.26
CA ALA A 127 5.25 16.37 -35.99
C ALA A 127 5.35 15.22 -37.02
N LYS A 128 6.50 15.02 -37.67
CA LYS A 128 6.74 13.85 -38.56
C LYS A 128 6.66 12.52 -37.79
N PHE A 129 7.25 12.48 -36.60
CA PHE A 129 7.14 11.32 -35.71
C PHE A 129 5.67 11.02 -35.36
N CYS A 130 4.91 12.03 -34.93
CA CYS A 130 3.50 11.88 -34.57
C CYS A 130 2.61 11.46 -35.76
N LYS A 131 2.85 11.97 -36.98
CA LYS A 131 2.11 11.54 -38.19
C LYS A 131 2.22 10.04 -38.46
N THR A 132 3.39 9.46 -38.17
CA THR A 132 3.62 8.01 -38.31
C THR A 132 2.85 7.20 -37.25
N ILE A 133 2.66 7.77 -36.06
CA ILE A 133 1.86 7.16 -34.99
C ILE A 133 0.38 7.19 -35.35
N ILE A 134 -0.10 8.34 -35.83
CA ILE A 134 -1.49 8.53 -36.27
C ILE A 134 -1.84 7.58 -37.42
N SER A 135 -0.87 7.20 -38.26
CA SER A 135 -1.06 6.18 -39.31
C SER A 135 -1.12 4.73 -38.79
N GLY A 136 -1.20 4.52 -37.47
CA GLY A 136 -1.43 3.21 -36.84
C GLY A 136 -0.19 2.51 -36.28
N GLN A 137 0.99 3.15 -36.28
CA GLN A 137 2.19 2.58 -35.66
C GLN A 137 2.32 2.99 -34.19
N LYS A 138 2.92 2.15 -33.36
CA LYS A 138 3.20 2.51 -31.95
C LYS A 138 4.44 3.38 -31.88
N ALA A 139 4.44 4.37 -30.99
CA ALA A 139 5.57 5.27 -30.76
C ALA A 139 6.92 4.54 -30.63
N LYS A 140 6.99 3.50 -29.77
CA LYS A 140 8.19 2.68 -29.59
C LYS A 140 8.66 1.95 -30.87
N ASP A 141 7.74 1.56 -31.76
CA ASP A 141 8.09 0.91 -33.03
C ASP A 141 8.58 1.93 -34.07
N VAL A 142 8.02 3.14 -34.06
CA VAL A 142 8.52 4.25 -34.88
C VAL A 142 9.95 4.61 -34.47
N LEU A 143 10.25 4.66 -33.16
CA LEU A 143 11.60 4.94 -32.64
C LEU A 143 12.66 3.93 -33.08
N LYS A 144 12.29 2.68 -33.39
CA LYS A 144 13.25 1.68 -33.91
C LYS A 144 13.84 2.09 -35.26
N LYS A 145 13.16 2.94 -36.02
CA LYS A 145 13.58 3.40 -37.35
C LYS A 145 14.66 4.49 -37.29
N TYR A 146 14.79 5.17 -36.15
CA TYR A 146 15.84 6.17 -35.95
C TYR A 146 17.18 5.46 -35.70
N ILE A 147 18.22 5.93 -36.38
CA ILE A 147 19.56 5.34 -36.33
C ILE A 147 20.29 5.85 -35.08
N ASP A 148 20.26 7.17 -34.88
CA ASP A 148 21.00 7.84 -33.81
C ASP A 148 20.36 7.63 -32.45
N TYR A 149 21.21 7.32 -31.46
CA TYR A 149 20.77 7.06 -30.10
C TYR A 149 21.77 7.54 -29.05
N MET A 150 21.24 7.78 -27.85
CA MET A 150 22.01 8.03 -26.65
C MET A 150 21.68 6.99 -25.59
N ASN A 151 22.68 6.50 -24.89
CA ASN A 151 22.45 5.70 -23.69
C ASN A 151 22.17 6.61 -22.50
N ILE A 152 21.24 6.19 -21.66
CA ILE A 152 20.92 6.85 -20.39
C ILE A 152 21.23 5.91 -19.22
N GLU A 153 21.56 6.50 -18.09
CA GLU A 153 21.58 5.83 -16.79
C GLU A 153 20.59 6.53 -15.86
N GLY A 154 20.12 5.83 -14.82
CA GLY A 154 19.27 6.43 -13.79
C GLY A 154 17.78 6.43 -14.10
N LEU A 155 17.33 5.62 -15.07
CA LEU A 155 15.93 5.28 -15.30
C LEU A 155 15.68 3.79 -15.05
N VAL A 156 14.46 3.43 -14.67
CA VAL A 156 14.03 2.03 -14.47
C VAL A 156 12.67 1.81 -15.12
N ASP A 157 12.54 0.72 -15.88
CA ASP A 157 11.28 0.30 -16.50
C ASP A 157 10.32 -0.31 -15.47
N ILE A 158 9.23 0.41 -15.17
CA ILE A 158 8.17 -0.01 -14.26
C ILE A 158 7.03 -0.75 -14.97
N SER A 159 7.16 -1.07 -16.27
CA SER A 159 6.32 -2.10 -16.89
C SER A 159 6.68 -3.52 -16.42
N ILE A 160 7.89 -3.68 -15.86
CA ILE A 160 8.33 -4.90 -15.18
C ILE A 160 7.71 -4.91 -13.78
N ILE A 161 6.94 -5.95 -13.47
CA ILE A 161 6.19 -6.07 -12.20
C ILE A 161 7.08 -5.85 -10.98
N GLY A 162 8.27 -6.47 -10.93
CA GLY A 162 9.19 -6.29 -9.79
C GLY A 162 9.58 -4.83 -9.55
N ASN A 163 9.92 -4.11 -10.62
CA ASN A 163 10.27 -2.69 -10.56
C ASN A 163 9.04 -1.83 -10.23
N PHE A 164 7.87 -2.18 -10.75
CA PHE A 164 6.61 -1.51 -10.41
C PHE A 164 6.30 -1.58 -8.92
N ILE A 165 6.42 -2.76 -8.31
CA ILE A 165 6.20 -2.93 -6.86
C ILE A 165 7.22 -2.13 -6.05
N GLN A 166 8.50 -2.14 -6.44
CA GLN A 166 9.54 -1.32 -5.79
C GLN A 166 9.22 0.18 -5.88
N CYS A 167 8.69 0.61 -7.03
CA CYS A 167 8.28 1.98 -7.29
C CYS A 167 7.14 2.43 -6.35
N ILE A 168 6.03 1.69 -6.31
CA ILE A 168 4.85 2.07 -5.51
C ILE A 168 5.07 1.94 -4.01
N THR A 169 5.94 1.02 -3.58
CA THR A 169 6.32 0.88 -2.16
C THR A 169 7.32 1.96 -1.70
N GLY A 170 7.69 2.91 -2.57
CA GLY A 170 8.57 4.04 -2.26
C GLY A 170 10.03 3.66 -2.04
N ASN A 171 10.42 2.46 -2.46
CA ASN A 171 11.53 1.68 -1.91
C ASN A 171 12.55 1.26 -2.99
N PHE A 172 12.96 2.17 -3.88
CA PHE A 172 14.11 1.89 -4.76
C PHE A 172 15.41 1.60 -3.98
N GLU A 173 15.52 2.09 -2.73
CA GLU A 173 16.65 1.79 -1.83
C GLU A 173 16.35 0.73 -0.76
N SER A 174 15.10 0.28 -0.64
CA SER A 174 14.70 -0.54 0.50
C SER A 174 14.73 -2.03 0.19
N ARG A 175 15.19 -2.73 1.21
CA ARG A 175 15.51 -4.15 1.29
C ARG A 175 14.29 -5.08 1.18
N TYR A 176 13.10 -4.54 0.87
CA TYR A 176 11.86 -5.30 0.77
C TYR A 176 11.90 -6.39 -0.32
N PHE A 177 12.72 -6.21 -1.36
CA PHE A 177 12.99 -7.25 -2.38
C PHE A 177 14.45 -7.70 -2.46
N ASN A 178 15.43 -6.89 -2.03
CA ASN A 178 16.82 -7.37 -1.91
C ASN A 178 17.01 -8.43 -0.80
N SER A 179 15.97 -8.73 -0.01
CA SER A 179 15.96 -9.81 0.99
C SER A 179 15.03 -10.99 0.67
N LEU A 180 14.26 -10.94 -0.42
CA LEU A 180 13.52 -12.12 -0.89
C LEU A 180 14.49 -13.02 -1.67
N LYS A 181 15.36 -13.71 -0.91
CA LYS A 181 16.12 -14.84 -1.43
C LYS A 181 15.11 -15.82 -2.02
N GLY A 182 15.17 -16.07 -3.31
CA GLY A 182 14.15 -16.84 -4.02
C GLY A 182 14.35 -16.79 -5.52
N ASN A 183 13.43 -17.38 -6.26
CA ASN A 183 13.43 -17.40 -7.73
C ASN A 183 12.03 -17.08 -8.26
N GLU A 184 11.77 -17.43 -9.52
CA GLU A 184 10.46 -17.24 -10.14
C GLU A 184 9.35 -18.03 -9.43
N TYR A 185 9.67 -19.16 -8.79
CA TYR A 185 8.69 -20.08 -8.23
C TYR A 185 8.60 -20.08 -6.70
N THR A 186 9.67 -19.65 -6.02
CA THR A 186 9.80 -19.79 -4.57
C THR A 186 10.37 -18.55 -3.90
N LEU A 187 9.95 -18.32 -2.65
CA LEU A 187 10.46 -17.26 -1.77
C LEU A 187 10.99 -17.88 -0.47
N VAL A 188 12.07 -17.33 0.08
CA VAL A 188 12.64 -17.72 1.39
C VAL A 188 12.39 -16.58 2.38
N LYS A 189 11.69 -16.88 3.47
CA LYS A 189 11.58 -15.98 4.62
C LYS A 189 12.63 -16.38 5.66
N SER A 190 13.41 -15.42 6.16
CA SER A 190 14.45 -15.69 7.17
C SER A 190 14.52 -14.60 8.24
N SER A 191 14.94 -14.96 9.45
CA SER A 191 15.14 -14.01 10.55
C SER A 191 16.11 -14.56 11.59
N THR A 192 16.78 -13.66 12.32
CA THR A 192 17.52 -14.00 13.55
C THR A 192 16.59 -14.39 14.70
N ASN A 193 15.31 -13.97 14.66
CA ASN A 193 14.30 -14.42 15.61
C ASN A 193 13.81 -15.83 15.23
N LYS A 194 14.60 -16.84 15.60
CA LYS A 194 14.35 -18.26 15.27
C LYS A 194 12.99 -18.75 15.75
N LYS A 195 12.60 -18.36 16.99
CA LYS A 195 11.32 -18.74 17.59
C LYS A 195 10.13 -18.24 16.77
N LYS A 196 10.20 -17.00 16.25
CA LYS A 196 9.14 -16.43 15.40
C LYS A 196 9.00 -17.22 14.10
N ILE A 197 10.10 -17.46 13.38
CA ILE A 197 10.07 -18.17 12.09
C ILE A 197 9.57 -19.61 12.28
N LYS A 198 10.01 -20.29 13.35
CA LYS A 198 9.51 -21.61 13.71
C LYS A 198 8.01 -21.61 14.01
N ALA A 199 7.54 -20.63 14.77
CA ALA A 199 6.11 -20.50 15.10
C ALA A 199 5.26 -20.23 13.85
N GLU A 200 5.70 -19.39 12.93
CA GLU A 200 5.00 -19.15 11.65
C GLU A 200 4.95 -20.41 10.78
N TYR A 201 6.07 -21.13 10.67
CA TYR A 201 6.14 -22.41 9.95
C TYR A 201 5.21 -23.46 10.57
N SER A 202 5.33 -23.68 11.88
CA SER A 202 4.53 -24.64 12.64
C SER A 202 3.04 -24.33 12.62
N PHE A 203 2.65 -23.04 12.57
CA PHE A 203 1.24 -22.63 12.50
C PHE A 203 0.51 -23.34 11.36
N TYR A 204 1.04 -23.31 10.14
CA TYR A 204 0.39 -23.96 8.99
C TYR A 204 0.24 -25.47 9.18
N HIS A 205 1.26 -26.12 9.73
CA HIS A 205 1.24 -27.58 9.92
C HIS A 205 0.34 -28.04 11.07
N LEU A 206 -0.01 -27.15 11.99
CA LEU A 206 -0.98 -27.39 13.06
C LEU A 206 -2.42 -27.07 12.64
N LEU A 207 -2.64 -26.43 11.49
CA LEU A 207 -4.00 -26.12 11.02
C LEU A 207 -4.77 -27.39 10.61
N PRO A 208 -6.08 -27.43 10.87
CA PRO A 208 -7.00 -28.37 10.24
C PRO A 208 -6.94 -28.30 8.71
N GLU A 209 -7.14 -29.44 8.02
CA GLU A 209 -6.98 -29.54 6.56
C GLU A 209 -7.88 -28.58 5.76
N ASP A 210 -9.12 -28.41 6.19
CA ASP A 210 -10.09 -27.50 5.58
C ASP A 210 -9.70 -26.01 5.71
N MET A 211 -8.86 -25.66 6.70
CA MET A 211 -8.35 -24.30 6.87
C MET A 211 -7.11 -24.02 6.02
N LYS A 212 -6.32 -25.04 5.64
CA LYS A 212 -5.06 -24.85 4.91
C LYS A 212 -5.25 -24.19 3.54
N ILE A 213 -6.44 -24.31 2.94
CA ILE A 213 -6.77 -23.64 1.67
C ILE A 213 -6.64 -22.11 1.75
N TRP A 214 -6.76 -21.52 2.94
CA TRP A 214 -6.69 -20.07 3.11
C TRP A 214 -5.27 -19.54 3.27
N PHE A 215 -4.27 -20.40 3.42
CA PHE A 215 -2.90 -19.99 3.72
C PHE A 215 -1.93 -20.40 2.61
N VAL A 216 -0.82 -19.67 2.49
CA VAL A 216 0.31 -20.10 1.66
C VAL A 216 1.07 -21.20 2.39
N LEU A 217 1.36 -22.30 1.70
CA LEU A 217 2.10 -23.44 2.26
C LEU A 217 3.56 -23.06 2.50
N PRO A 218 4.05 -23.06 3.76
CA PRO A 218 5.47 -23.01 4.03
C PRO A 218 6.06 -24.44 3.98
N PHE A 219 7.28 -24.58 3.46
CA PHE A 219 8.01 -25.84 3.35
C PHE A 219 9.52 -25.61 3.50
N ASN A 220 10.31 -26.68 3.61
CA ASN A 220 11.78 -26.63 3.75
C ASN A 220 12.25 -25.69 4.87
N TYR A 221 11.81 -25.94 6.10
CA TYR A 221 12.31 -25.22 7.28
C TYR A 221 13.77 -25.58 7.55
N GLN A 222 14.59 -24.56 7.80
CA GLN A 222 16.00 -24.68 8.14
C GLN A 222 16.32 -23.78 9.34
N GLU A 223 17.13 -24.29 10.25
CA GLU A 223 17.58 -23.55 11.43
C GLU A 223 19.09 -23.69 11.58
N THR A 224 19.75 -22.55 11.78
CA THR A 224 21.19 -22.44 12.06
C THR A 224 21.38 -21.86 13.46
N ASP A 225 22.64 -21.74 13.88
CA ASP A 225 22.96 -21.12 15.17
C ASP A 225 22.42 -19.69 15.29
N ASN A 226 22.49 -18.92 14.20
CA ASN A 226 22.19 -17.49 14.20
C ASN A 226 20.81 -17.12 13.63
N SER A 227 20.17 -17.98 12.85
CA SER A 227 18.91 -17.66 12.15
C SER A 227 18.09 -18.89 11.80
N ALA A 228 16.81 -18.68 11.50
CA ALA A 228 15.93 -19.69 10.93
C ALA A 228 15.28 -19.16 9.65
N SER A 229 14.88 -20.08 8.77
CA SER A 229 14.19 -19.78 7.52
C SER A 229 13.22 -20.87 7.10
N TYR A 230 12.23 -20.52 6.29
CA TYR A 230 11.42 -21.47 5.52
C TYR A 230 11.19 -20.95 4.11
N MET A 231 10.84 -21.85 3.20
CA MET A 231 10.45 -21.55 1.82
C MET A 231 8.93 -21.53 1.68
N MET A 232 8.42 -20.78 0.69
CA MET A 232 7.01 -20.80 0.30
C MET A 232 6.88 -20.58 -1.21
N GLU A 233 5.72 -20.94 -1.74
CA GLU A 233 5.36 -20.65 -3.13
C GLU A 233 5.36 -19.14 -3.38
N ARG A 234 5.89 -18.72 -4.53
CA ARG A 234 5.81 -17.33 -4.98
C ARG A 234 4.46 -17.10 -5.64
N LEU A 235 3.58 -16.37 -4.96
CA LEU A 235 2.34 -15.89 -5.57
C LEU A 235 2.62 -14.64 -6.42
N HIS A 236 2.34 -14.71 -7.72
CA HIS A 236 2.48 -13.58 -8.65
C HIS A 236 1.28 -12.62 -8.61
N MET A 237 0.90 -12.22 -7.40
CA MET A 237 -0.14 -11.23 -7.14
C MET A 237 0.37 -10.26 -6.06
N THR A 238 -0.29 -9.13 -5.86
CA THR A 238 0.05 -8.21 -4.76
C THR A 238 -0.78 -8.51 -3.52
N ASP A 239 -0.31 -8.04 -2.37
CA ASP A 239 -1.17 -7.93 -1.21
C ASP A 239 -2.27 -6.89 -1.46
N LEU A 240 -3.35 -7.00 -0.69
CA LEU A 240 -4.52 -6.14 -0.80
C LEU A 240 -4.24 -4.71 -0.40
N SER A 241 -3.23 -4.45 0.45
CA SER A 241 -2.96 -3.09 0.93
C SER A 241 -2.58 -2.18 -0.22
N ILE A 242 -1.81 -2.70 -1.17
CA ILE A 242 -1.38 -1.99 -2.37
C ILE A 242 -2.59 -1.66 -3.26
N LYS A 243 -3.46 -2.63 -3.57
CA LYS A 243 -4.68 -2.39 -4.36
C LYS A 243 -5.59 -1.36 -3.68
N TRP A 244 -5.71 -1.46 -2.35
CA TRP A 244 -6.53 -0.60 -1.53
C TRP A 244 -6.06 0.86 -1.56
N VAL A 245 -4.78 1.12 -1.32
CA VAL A 245 -4.24 2.50 -1.29
C VAL A 245 -4.23 3.17 -2.67
N HIS A 246 -4.13 2.39 -3.75
CA HIS A 246 -4.24 2.90 -5.11
C HIS A 246 -5.70 3.07 -5.58
N GLY A 247 -6.67 2.60 -4.80
CA GLY A 247 -8.09 2.70 -5.12
C GLY A 247 -8.45 1.99 -6.43
N SER A 248 -7.84 0.84 -6.70
CA SER A 248 -8.15 0.02 -7.88
C SER A 248 -9.30 -0.96 -7.66
N MET A 249 -9.71 -1.15 -6.41
CA MET A 249 -10.82 -2.01 -6.04
C MET A 249 -12.13 -1.23 -6.12
N ASP A 250 -13.07 -1.72 -6.94
CA ASP A 250 -14.43 -1.19 -7.02
C ASP A 250 -15.35 -1.77 -5.92
N GLU A 251 -16.56 -1.22 -5.78
CA GLU A 251 -17.54 -1.63 -4.75
C GLU A 251 -17.96 -3.10 -4.90
N PHE A 252 -18.11 -3.61 -6.13
CA PHE A 252 -18.52 -5.00 -6.39
C PHE A 252 -17.39 -5.98 -6.07
N GLU A 253 -16.16 -5.67 -6.47
CA GLU A 253 -14.97 -6.45 -6.13
C GLU A 253 -14.75 -6.47 -4.62
N PHE A 254 -14.98 -5.35 -3.94
CA PHE A 254 -14.89 -5.29 -2.49
C PHE A 254 -15.96 -6.13 -1.80
N GLU A 255 -17.20 -6.13 -2.30
CA GLU A 255 -18.25 -6.99 -1.76
C GLU A 255 -17.91 -8.47 -1.89
N ASP A 256 -17.46 -8.90 -3.08
CA ASP A 256 -16.96 -10.25 -3.37
C ASP A 256 -15.79 -10.65 -2.44
N LEU A 257 -14.92 -9.68 -2.12
CA LEU A 257 -13.81 -9.88 -1.21
C LEU A 257 -14.31 -10.06 0.24
N MET A 258 -15.24 -9.22 0.68
CA MET A 258 -15.83 -9.32 2.02
C MET A 258 -16.54 -10.66 2.22
N ASP A 259 -17.25 -11.15 1.21
CA ASP A 259 -17.88 -12.47 1.26
C ASP A 259 -16.87 -13.58 1.55
N LYS A 260 -15.66 -13.53 0.97
CA LYS A 260 -14.60 -14.50 1.28
C LYS A 260 -14.02 -14.36 2.67
N TYR A 261 -13.78 -13.12 3.12
CA TYR A 261 -13.32 -12.88 4.49
C TYR A 261 -14.32 -13.44 5.51
N PHE A 262 -15.61 -13.18 5.31
CA PHE A 262 -16.64 -13.66 6.23
C PHE A 262 -16.92 -15.15 6.09
N TYR A 263 -16.80 -15.72 4.90
CA TYR A 263 -16.80 -17.18 4.72
C TYR A 263 -15.66 -17.84 5.49
N PHE A 264 -14.44 -17.28 5.42
CA PHE A 264 -13.34 -17.70 6.26
C PHE A 264 -13.68 -17.54 7.75
N PHE A 265 -14.09 -16.35 8.20
CA PHE A 265 -14.32 -16.08 9.62
C PHE A 265 -15.39 -16.96 10.26
N THR A 266 -16.46 -17.25 9.53
CA THR A 266 -17.58 -18.09 10.00
C THR A 266 -17.26 -19.58 9.91
N GLY A 267 -16.44 -19.99 8.93
CA GLY A 267 -15.97 -21.36 8.70
C GLY A 267 -14.79 -21.80 9.58
N ARG A 268 -14.17 -20.90 10.35
CA ARG A 268 -13.11 -21.25 11.32
C ARG A 268 -13.61 -22.29 12.33
N HIS A 269 -12.74 -23.22 12.70
CA HIS A 269 -13.00 -24.16 13.78
C HIS A 269 -13.28 -23.43 15.09
N LYS A 270 -14.30 -23.90 15.82
CA LYS A 270 -14.80 -23.28 17.06
C LYS A 270 -14.68 -24.27 18.21
N ARG A 271 -14.24 -23.77 19.37
CA ARG A 271 -14.21 -24.52 20.62
C ARG A 271 -15.00 -23.75 21.68
N LYS A 272 -15.96 -24.42 22.33
CA LYS A 272 -16.59 -23.86 23.54
C LYS A 272 -15.53 -23.75 24.63
N CYS A 273 -15.47 -22.62 25.31
CA CYS A 273 -14.57 -22.39 26.42
C CYS A 273 -15.35 -21.91 27.64
N LEU A 274 -14.78 -22.11 28.83
CA LEU A 274 -15.36 -21.56 30.06
C LEU A 274 -15.31 -20.03 30.03
N MET A 275 -16.23 -19.38 30.74
CA MET A 275 -16.28 -17.91 30.83
C MET A 275 -14.94 -17.30 31.25
N ASP A 276 -14.27 -17.89 32.25
CA ASP A 276 -12.97 -17.41 32.73
C ASP A 276 -11.87 -17.51 31.67
N GLU A 277 -11.88 -18.58 30.86
CA GLU A 277 -10.93 -18.76 29.75
C GLU A 277 -11.20 -17.72 28.65
N TYR A 278 -12.47 -17.54 28.27
CA TYR A 278 -12.88 -16.53 27.30
C TYR A 278 -12.45 -15.12 27.75
N GLN A 279 -12.77 -14.75 29.00
CA GLN A 279 -12.45 -13.45 29.56
C GLN A 279 -10.93 -13.25 29.66
N LYS A 280 -10.16 -14.30 30.00
CA LYS A 280 -8.70 -14.23 30.02
C LYS A 280 -8.12 -13.96 28.63
N ILE A 281 -8.61 -14.64 27.60
CA ILE A 281 -8.19 -14.40 26.20
C ILE A 281 -8.54 -12.98 25.78
N ALA A 282 -9.80 -12.55 26.00
CA ALA A 282 -10.26 -11.20 25.65
C ALA A 282 -9.47 -10.12 26.39
N ASN A 283 -9.30 -10.24 27.72
CA ASN A 283 -8.53 -9.29 28.52
C ASN A 283 -7.07 -9.21 28.08
N ASN A 284 -6.45 -10.34 27.74
CA ASN A 284 -5.08 -10.33 27.22
C ASN A 284 -4.98 -9.55 25.91
N LEU A 285 -5.96 -9.66 25.02
CA LEU A 285 -5.94 -9.01 23.70
C LEU A 285 -6.31 -7.52 23.76
N TYR A 286 -7.34 -7.17 24.51
CA TYR A 286 -7.98 -5.86 24.45
C TYR A 286 -7.66 -4.96 25.66
N VAL A 287 -7.25 -5.52 26.79
CA VAL A 287 -6.99 -4.74 28.02
C VAL A 287 -5.50 -4.73 28.33
N LYS A 288 -4.95 -5.89 28.70
CA LYS A 288 -3.56 -6.03 29.16
C LYS A 288 -2.59 -5.55 28.09
N LYS A 289 -2.78 -5.97 26.84
CA LYS A 289 -1.94 -5.54 25.72
C LYS A 289 -1.95 -4.02 25.52
N VAL A 290 -3.08 -3.34 25.70
CA VAL A 290 -3.14 -1.88 25.61
C VAL A 290 -2.36 -1.25 26.75
N ILE A 291 -2.62 -1.67 28.00
CA ILE A 291 -1.94 -1.15 29.19
C ILE A 291 -0.42 -1.34 29.08
N ASP A 292 0.04 -2.56 28.83
CA ASP A 292 1.47 -2.90 28.73
C ASP A 292 2.15 -2.05 27.65
N ARG A 293 1.50 -1.87 26.49
CA ARG A 293 2.06 -1.11 25.35
C ARG A 293 2.09 0.39 25.59
N ILE A 294 1.09 0.94 26.28
CA ILE A 294 1.10 2.36 26.66
C ILE A 294 2.17 2.62 27.74
N MET A 295 2.35 1.71 28.69
CA MET A 295 3.45 1.79 29.65
C MET A 295 4.82 1.73 28.95
N ASP A 296 4.98 0.85 27.96
CA ASP A 296 6.22 0.78 27.19
C ASP A 296 6.45 2.02 26.33
N LEU A 297 5.40 2.58 25.72
CA LEU A 297 5.47 3.84 24.98
C LEU A 297 6.01 4.96 25.87
N LYS A 298 5.48 5.10 27.08
CA LYS A 298 5.87 6.17 28.03
C LYS A 298 7.32 6.06 28.52
N LYS A 299 7.94 4.88 28.44
CA LYS A 299 9.36 4.68 28.79
C LYS A 299 10.32 5.12 27.67
N LEU A 300 9.83 5.29 26.44
CA LEU A 300 10.66 5.62 25.29
C LEU A 300 10.98 7.12 25.27
N PRO A 301 12.25 7.54 25.12
CA PRO A 301 12.64 8.96 25.11
C PRO A 301 11.90 9.80 24.05
N GLU A 302 11.60 9.19 22.91
CA GLU A 302 10.87 9.79 21.80
C GLU A 302 9.45 10.22 22.16
N TYR A 303 8.83 9.55 23.15
CA TYR A 303 7.46 9.85 23.59
C TYR A 303 7.33 11.29 24.11
N ALA A 304 8.34 11.84 24.77
CA ALA A 304 8.31 13.21 25.29
C ALA A 304 8.05 14.26 24.20
N LYS A 305 8.40 13.98 22.94
CA LYS A 305 8.08 14.86 21.80
C LYS A 305 6.60 14.77 21.43
N ILE A 306 6.03 13.57 21.46
CA ILE A 306 4.61 13.32 21.17
C ILE A 306 3.75 13.92 22.28
N GLU A 307 4.15 13.75 23.53
CA GLU A 307 3.45 14.30 24.69
C GLU A 307 3.34 15.82 24.58
N LYS A 308 4.43 16.53 24.29
CA LYS A 308 4.41 17.99 24.05
C LYS A 308 3.52 18.41 22.88
N LEU A 309 3.51 17.64 21.79
CA LEU A 309 2.61 17.91 20.66
C LEU A 309 1.15 17.76 21.08
N LEU A 310 0.82 16.72 21.85
CA LEU A 310 -0.53 16.49 22.37
C LEU A 310 -0.96 17.61 23.33
N GLU A 311 -0.10 18.00 24.26
CA GLU A 311 -0.34 19.13 25.19
C GLU A 311 -0.63 20.43 24.45
N SER A 312 0.09 20.70 23.35
CA SER A 312 -0.11 21.92 22.55
C SER A 312 -1.50 22.02 21.91
N SER A 313 -2.17 20.88 21.67
CA SER A 313 -3.55 20.86 21.18
C SER A 313 -4.60 21.13 22.25
N GLY A 314 -4.23 21.02 23.54
CA GLY A 314 -5.13 21.16 24.71
C GLY A 314 -6.25 20.11 24.84
N ASN A 315 -6.50 19.29 23.81
CA ASN A 315 -7.74 18.52 23.67
C ASN A 315 -7.53 17.00 23.64
N ILE A 316 -6.28 16.52 23.62
CA ILE A 316 -5.97 15.09 23.53
C ILE A 316 -4.79 14.79 24.45
N SER A 317 -4.94 13.82 25.35
CA SER A 317 -3.84 13.17 26.05
C SER A 317 -3.95 11.65 25.88
N ILE A 318 -2.83 10.94 25.95
CA ILE A 318 -2.84 9.48 25.85
C ILE A 318 -3.65 8.86 26.98
N ASP A 319 -3.52 9.38 28.21
CA ASP A 319 -4.26 8.83 29.35
C ASP A 319 -5.77 9.03 29.22
N ALA A 320 -6.20 10.22 28.81
CA ALA A 320 -7.62 10.48 28.57
C ALA A 320 -8.18 9.62 27.42
N LEU A 321 -7.36 9.37 26.39
CA LEU A 321 -7.73 8.52 25.26
C LEU A 321 -7.91 7.06 25.69
N VAL A 322 -7.00 6.55 26.53
CA VAL A 322 -7.06 5.19 27.10
C VAL A 322 -8.24 5.05 28.06
N GLU A 323 -8.49 6.04 28.91
CA GLU A 323 -9.66 6.07 29.80
C GLU A 323 -10.97 6.05 29.00
N LYS A 324 -11.05 6.88 27.94
CA LYS A 324 -12.19 6.91 27.04
C LYS A 324 -12.39 5.57 26.33
N TYR A 325 -11.30 4.93 25.89
CA TYR A 325 -11.33 3.59 25.29
C TYR A 325 -11.97 2.57 26.25
N PHE A 326 -11.50 2.50 27.50
CA PHE A 326 -12.05 1.55 28.47
C PHE A 326 -13.51 1.85 28.82
N THR A 327 -13.86 3.12 28.99
CA THR A 327 -15.25 3.54 29.27
C THR A 327 -16.21 3.12 28.15
N LEU A 328 -15.83 3.34 26.89
CA LEU A 328 -16.66 2.96 25.74
C LEU A 328 -16.70 1.44 25.57
N LYS A 329 -15.57 0.75 25.76
CA LYS A 329 -15.51 -0.71 25.73
C LYS A 329 -16.48 -1.33 26.72
N ASP A 330 -16.47 -0.89 27.98
CA ASP A 330 -17.35 -1.44 29.01
C ASP A 330 -18.83 -1.19 28.69
N LYS A 331 -19.17 0.00 28.17
CA LYS A 331 -20.55 0.31 27.71
C LYS A 331 -21.00 -0.58 26.56
N ILE A 332 -20.14 -0.87 25.59
CA ILE A 332 -20.46 -1.71 24.43
C ILE A 332 -20.58 -3.18 24.84
N GLU A 333 -19.63 -3.66 25.65
CA GLU A 333 -19.63 -5.05 26.10
C GLU A 333 -20.84 -5.35 27.01
N ALA A 334 -21.27 -4.40 27.84
CA ALA A 334 -22.45 -4.55 28.69
C ALA A 334 -23.77 -4.68 27.90
N LYS A 335 -23.83 -4.20 26.66
CA LYS A 335 -25.03 -4.27 25.80
C LYS A 335 -25.07 -5.53 24.94
N ASN A 336 -23.97 -6.26 24.85
CA ASN A 336 -23.82 -7.38 23.95
C ASN A 336 -23.77 -8.72 24.69
N GLN A 337 -24.21 -9.78 24.04
CA GLN A 337 -24.04 -11.15 24.52
C GLN A 337 -23.05 -11.87 23.62
N TYR A 338 -21.85 -12.11 24.15
CA TYR A 338 -20.81 -12.78 23.40
C TYR A 338 -20.87 -14.30 23.60
N PRO A 339 -20.82 -15.09 22.52
CA PRO A 339 -20.70 -16.53 22.66
C PRO A 339 -19.34 -16.86 23.29
N GLN A 340 -19.35 -17.72 24.32
CA GLN A 340 -18.15 -18.19 25.01
C GLN A 340 -17.40 -19.23 24.17
N ILE A 341 -16.90 -18.79 23.02
CA ILE A 341 -16.17 -19.59 22.06
C ILE A 341 -14.79 -19.00 21.78
N SER A 342 -13.84 -19.87 21.55
CA SER A 342 -12.57 -19.55 20.92
C SER A 342 -12.56 -20.12 19.51
N VAL A 343 -11.81 -19.48 18.63
CA VAL A 343 -11.68 -19.89 17.22
C VAL A 343 -10.21 -19.97 16.83
N ILE A 344 -9.88 -20.81 15.85
CA ILE A 344 -8.55 -20.79 15.22
C ILE A 344 -8.45 -19.50 14.40
N GLY A 345 -7.51 -18.62 14.73
CA GLY A 345 -7.40 -17.30 14.09
C GLY A 345 -6.04 -17.03 13.45
N HIS A 346 -6.06 -16.25 12.37
CA HIS A 346 -4.84 -15.77 11.70
C HIS A 346 -4.06 -14.84 12.64
N GLY A 347 -4.76 -13.97 13.36
CA GLY A 347 -4.23 -12.98 14.30
C GLY A 347 -3.84 -11.65 13.68
N ASP A 348 -3.62 -11.60 12.37
CA ASP A 348 -3.40 -10.35 11.64
C ASP A 348 -3.91 -10.34 10.19
N PRO A 349 -5.16 -10.76 9.89
CA PRO A 349 -5.70 -10.81 8.52
C PRO A 349 -6.08 -9.41 8.01
N CYS A 350 -5.14 -8.47 8.12
CA CYS A 350 -5.24 -7.15 7.50
C CYS A 350 -4.89 -7.23 6.01
N PHE A 351 -5.12 -6.15 5.27
CA PHE A 351 -4.88 -6.12 3.83
C PHE A 351 -3.41 -6.33 3.46
N ALA A 352 -2.46 -5.85 4.28
CA ALA A 352 -1.03 -6.08 4.06
C ALA A 352 -0.61 -7.56 4.17
N ASN A 353 -1.39 -8.39 4.86
CA ASN A 353 -1.12 -9.82 5.06
C ASN A 353 -2.07 -10.72 4.25
N THR A 354 -2.73 -10.15 3.23
CA THR A 354 -3.71 -10.88 2.43
C THR A 354 -3.43 -10.67 0.95
N MET A 355 -3.18 -11.77 0.25
CA MET A 355 -3.01 -11.83 -1.19
C MET A 355 -4.36 -12.11 -1.85
N TYR A 356 -4.71 -11.32 -2.87
CA TYR A 356 -5.98 -11.46 -3.56
C TYR A 356 -5.82 -11.33 -5.07
N ASN A 357 -6.49 -12.20 -5.82
CA ASN A 357 -6.57 -12.12 -7.27
C ASN A 357 -8.03 -12.12 -7.72
N LYS A 358 -8.45 -11.05 -8.40
CA LYS A 358 -9.83 -10.84 -8.87
C LYS A 358 -10.26 -11.94 -9.85
N SER A 359 -9.45 -12.20 -10.87
CA SER A 359 -9.78 -13.11 -11.97
C SER A 359 -10.03 -14.55 -11.52
N THR A 360 -9.19 -15.06 -10.62
CA THR A 360 -9.32 -16.42 -10.07
C THR A 360 -10.16 -16.48 -8.80
N LYS A 361 -10.59 -15.32 -8.28
CA LYS A 361 -11.23 -15.20 -6.97
C LYS A 361 -10.39 -15.82 -5.83
N THR A 362 -9.07 -15.95 -5.99
CA THR A 362 -8.19 -16.52 -4.95
C THR A 362 -7.96 -15.54 -3.81
N LEU A 363 -8.09 -16.00 -2.56
CA LEU A 363 -7.69 -15.29 -1.35
C LEU A 363 -6.73 -16.16 -0.56
N LYS A 364 -5.55 -15.64 -0.22
CA LYS A 364 -4.53 -16.33 0.57
C LYS A 364 -3.97 -15.40 1.65
N PHE A 365 -3.92 -15.87 2.87
CA PHE A 365 -3.26 -15.21 3.98
C PHE A 365 -1.78 -15.59 4.05
N ILE A 366 -0.98 -14.61 4.45
CA ILE A 366 0.45 -14.72 4.74
C ILE A 366 0.72 -14.16 6.13
N ASP A 367 1.86 -14.53 6.71
CA ASP A 367 2.33 -13.96 7.98
C ASP A 367 1.33 -14.10 9.15
N PRO A 368 0.93 -15.35 9.51
CA PRO A 368 0.07 -15.57 10.66
C PRO A 368 0.79 -15.23 11.97
N LYS A 369 0.02 -15.11 13.07
CA LYS A 369 0.56 -14.83 14.42
C LYS A 369 1.61 -15.84 14.93
N GLY A 370 1.71 -17.00 14.28
CA GLY A 370 2.56 -18.12 14.66
C GLY A 370 1.94 -18.98 15.77
N ALA A 371 2.26 -20.26 15.78
CA ALA A 371 1.86 -21.22 16.80
C ALA A 371 2.94 -22.31 16.93
N LEU A 372 3.34 -22.64 18.16
CA LEU A 372 4.24 -23.77 18.41
C LEU A 372 3.46 -25.01 18.88
N THR A 373 2.25 -24.79 19.39
CA THR A 373 1.34 -25.83 19.87
C THR A 373 -0.08 -25.53 19.38
N GLU A 374 -0.96 -26.53 19.36
CA GLU A 374 -2.38 -26.32 18.98
C GLU A 374 -3.08 -25.31 19.89
N ALA A 375 -2.68 -25.21 21.16
CA ALA A 375 -3.22 -24.23 22.09
C ALA A 375 -2.99 -22.78 21.60
N ASP A 376 -1.86 -22.55 20.92
CA ASP A 376 -1.50 -21.24 20.38
C ASP A 376 -2.35 -20.85 19.17
N LEU A 377 -3.14 -21.75 18.56
CA LEU A 377 -4.00 -21.42 17.41
C LEU A 377 -5.23 -20.60 17.82
N TRP A 378 -5.73 -20.86 19.02
CA TRP A 378 -7.02 -20.35 19.49
C TRP A 378 -6.95 -18.88 19.89
N THR A 379 -8.00 -18.12 19.57
CA THR A 379 -8.13 -16.69 19.89
C THR A 379 -9.60 -16.29 20.04
N ASN A 380 -9.86 -15.04 20.42
CA ASN A 380 -11.19 -14.45 20.45
C ASN A 380 -11.77 -14.30 19.03
N ALA A 381 -13.06 -14.62 18.86
CA ALA A 381 -13.74 -14.61 17.57
C ALA A 381 -13.71 -13.25 16.85
N TYR A 382 -13.76 -12.15 17.60
CA TYR A 382 -13.77 -10.78 17.05
C TYR A 382 -12.38 -10.27 16.68
N TYR A 383 -11.29 -10.88 17.16
CA TYR A 383 -9.95 -10.30 16.99
C TYR A 383 -9.54 -10.17 15.52
N ASP A 384 -9.75 -11.22 14.73
CA ASP A 384 -9.46 -11.20 13.28
C ASP A 384 -10.40 -10.25 12.52
N VAL A 385 -11.65 -10.10 12.97
CA VAL A 385 -12.61 -9.16 12.35
C VAL A 385 -12.21 -7.71 12.63
N ALA A 386 -11.75 -7.41 13.86
CA ALA A 386 -11.18 -6.11 14.21
C ALA A 386 -9.91 -5.81 13.40
N LYS A 387 -9.09 -6.83 13.09
CA LYS A 387 -7.93 -6.70 12.20
C LYS A 387 -8.29 -6.41 10.75
N LEU A 388 -9.42 -6.94 10.27
CA LEU A 388 -9.95 -6.54 8.97
C LEU A 388 -10.48 -5.10 9.01
N SER A 389 -11.27 -4.74 10.03
CA SER A 389 -11.77 -3.37 10.25
C SER A 389 -10.63 -2.34 10.24
N HIS A 390 -9.50 -2.70 10.86
CA HIS A 390 -8.28 -1.90 10.91
C HIS A 390 -7.82 -1.42 9.54
N SER A 391 -7.95 -2.27 8.51
CA SER A 391 -7.64 -1.93 7.11
C SER A 391 -8.77 -1.12 6.47
N VAL A 392 -10.01 -1.62 6.60
CA VAL A 392 -11.19 -1.07 5.92
C VAL A 392 -11.62 0.27 6.47
N CYS A 393 -11.97 0.35 7.75
CA CYS A 393 -12.52 1.54 8.38
C CYS A 393 -11.42 2.38 9.04
N GLY A 394 -10.46 1.72 9.72
CA GLY A 394 -9.32 2.37 10.35
C GLY A 394 -8.29 2.93 9.38
N ARG A 395 -8.36 2.55 8.09
CA ARG A 395 -7.44 3.01 7.03
C ARG A 395 -5.96 2.80 7.36
N TYR A 396 -5.66 1.73 8.12
CA TYR A 396 -4.30 1.41 8.58
C TYR A 396 -3.27 1.37 7.44
N ASP A 397 -3.64 0.82 6.28
CA ASP A 397 -2.74 0.68 5.12
C ASP A 397 -2.23 2.03 4.60
N PHE A 398 -3.01 3.11 4.74
CA PHE A 398 -2.59 4.46 4.36
C PHE A 398 -1.49 4.98 5.28
N PHE A 399 -1.52 4.66 6.57
CA PHE A 399 -0.42 5.01 7.49
C PHE A 399 0.85 4.23 7.17
N ASN A 400 0.73 2.96 6.82
CA ASN A 400 1.88 2.14 6.45
C ASN A 400 2.57 2.62 5.17
N ASN A 401 1.79 3.13 4.21
CA ASN A 401 2.30 3.68 2.96
C ASN A 401 2.58 5.20 3.03
N ALA A 402 2.50 5.81 4.21
CA ALA A 402 2.67 7.24 4.44
C ALA A 402 1.78 8.12 3.54
N LEU A 403 0.53 7.70 3.31
CA LEU A 403 -0.49 8.38 2.50
C LEU A 403 -1.53 9.10 3.39
N PHE A 404 -1.04 9.88 4.34
CA PHE A 404 -1.85 10.75 5.21
C PHE A 404 -1.08 12.04 5.52
N ASP A 405 -1.82 13.08 5.89
CA ASP A 405 -1.29 14.35 6.35
C ASP A 405 -1.99 14.78 7.64
N ILE A 406 -1.27 15.55 8.45
CA ILE A 406 -1.79 16.13 9.68
C ILE A 406 -1.74 17.65 9.51
N ARG A 407 -2.91 18.28 9.44
CA ARG A 407 -3.07 19.72 9.30
C ARG A 407 -3.35 20.35 10.66
N ILE A 408 -2.98 21.61 10.80
CA ILE A 408 -3.34 22.41 11.98
C ILE A 408 -4.41 23.39 11.54
N ASP A 409 -5.57 23.36 12.18
CA ASP A 409 -6.68 24.28 11.90
C ASP A 409 -6.47 25.67 12.54
N GLY A 410 -7.38 26.61 12.27
CA GLY A 410 -7.31 27.97 12.83
C GLY A 410 -7.43 28.04 14.36
N ASN A 411 -7.87 26.96 15.01
CA ASN A 411 -7.98 26.82 16.46
C ASN A 411 -6.79 26.02 17.05
N LEU A 412 -5.74 25.77 16.26
CA LEU A 412 -4.58 24.97 16.62
C LEU A 412 -4.90 23.50 16.95
N ASN A 413 -6.04 22.98 16.47
CA ASN A 413 -6.32 21.55 16.54
C ASN A 413 -5.64 20.82 15.38
N PHE A 414 -5.28 19.57 15.65
CA PHE A 414 -4.76 18.68 14.62
C PHE A 414 -5.90 17.97 13.90
N ASP A 415 -5.94 18.10 12.58
CA ASP A 415 -6.85 17.39 11.69
C ASP A 415 -6.07 16.34 10.88
N LEU A 416 -6.57 15.10 10.91
CA LEU A 416 -5.96 13.98 10.19
C LEU A 416 -6.67 13.81 8.85
N GLU A 417 -5.94 14.08 7.77
CA GLU A 417 -6.45 13.95 6.41
C GLU A 417 -5.88 12.69 5.75
N ILE A 418 -6.79 11.87 5.23
CA ILE A 418 -6.46 10.76 4.34
C ILE A 418 -7.31 10.99 3.07
N PRO A 419 -6.70 11.31 1.91
CA PRO A 419 -7.40 11.67 0.68
C PRO A 419 -7.99 10.43 -0.02
N PHE A 420 -8.82 9.68 0.71
CA PHE A 420 -9.49 8.46 0.27
C PHE A 420 -10.87 8.38 0.92
N ASN A 421 -11.91 8.52 0.10
CA ASN A 421 -13.29 8.36 0.56
C ASN A 421 -13.66 6.88 0.55
N ASN A 422 -13.69 6.27 1.74
CA ASN A 422 -14.05 4.87 1.94
C ASN A 422 -15.49 4.66 2.46
N SER A 423 -16.33 5.69 2.46
CA SER A 423 -17.63 5.65 3.17
C SER A 423 -18.53 4.49 2.72
N LYS A 424 -18.59 4.22 1.42
CA LYS A 424 -19.39 3.12 0.87
C LYS A 424 -18.81 1.74 1.24
N TYR A 425 -17.49 1.60 1.22
CA TYR A 425 -16.81 0.37 1.64
C TYR A 425 -17.04 0.08 3.13
N ILE A 426 -17.08 1.12 3.98
CA ILE A 426 -17.46 0.99 5.40
C ILE A 426 -18.90 0.50 5.52
N GLN A 427 -19.83 0.98 4.69
CA GLN A 427 -21.22 0.52 4.70
C GLN A 427 -21.32 -0.96 4.32
N ILE A 428 -20.66 -1.38 3.24
CA ILE A 428 -20.59 -2.79 2.83
C ILE A 428 -19.99 -3.64 3.96
N PHE A 429 -18.86 -3.21 4.54
CA PHE A 429 -18.23 -3.93 5.64
C PHE A 429 -19.15 -4.04 6.86
N LYS A 430 -19.80 -2.95 7.28
CA LYS A 430 -20.75 -2.94 8.39
C LYS A 430 -21.88 -3.94 8.16
N GLN A 431 -22.48 -3.93 6.96
CA GLN A 431 -23.53 -4.87 6.59
C GLN A 431 -23.03 -6.32 6.72
N LYS A 432 -21.86 -6.64 6.15
CA LYS A 432 -21.29 -7.99 6.20
C LYS A 432 -20.93 -8.43 7.63
N VAL A 433 -20.46 -7.51 8.48
CA VAL A 433 -20.22 -7.76 9.92
C VAL A 433 -21.51 -8.21 10.60
N GLU A 434 -22.59 -7.45 10.42
CA GLU A 434 -23.89 -7.69 11.06
C GLU A 434 -24.57 -8.95 10.52
N GLU A 435 -24.55 -9.17 9.20
CA GLU A 435 -25.09 -10.37 8.54
C GLU A 435 -24.43 -11.67 9.03
N ASN A 436 -23.16 -11.60 9.42
CA ASN A 436 -22.40 -12.75 9.90
C ASN A 436 -22.41 -12.89 11.44
N GLY A 437 -23.30 -12.17 12.13
CA GLY A 437 -23.55 -12.32 13.56
C GLY A 437 -22.53 -11.65 14.47
N PHE A 438 -21.76 -10.69 13.95
CA PHE A 438 -20.88 -9.85 14.76
C PHE A 438 -21.54 -8.49 15.03
N ASP A 439 -21.24 -7.91 16.19
CA ASP A 439 -21.65 -6.55 16.52
C ASP A 439 -20.63 -5.54 15.97
N TYR A 440 -21.09 -4.60 15.14
CA TYR A 440 -20.22 -3.60 14.51
C TYR A 440 -19.51 -2.73 15.54
N LEU A 441 -20.19 -2.25 16.57
CA LEU A 441 -19.57 -1.39 17.58
C LEU A 441 -18.48 -2.12 18.38
N THR A 442 -18.68 -3.40 18.68
CA THR A 442 -17.67 -4.28 19.27
C THR A 442 -16.44 -4.40 18.36
N VAL A 443 -16.64 -4.58 17.05
CA VAL A 443 -15.53 -4.61 16.08
C VAL A 443 -14.76 -3.28 16.09
N ARG A 444 -15.47 -2.14 16.05
CA ARG A 444 -14.86 -0.80 16.06
C ARG A 444 -14.09 -0.50 17.33
N ILE A 445 -14.62 -0.84 18.51
CA ILE A 445 -13.90 -0.59 19.77
C ILE A 445 -12.68 -1.49 19.90
N TYR A 446 -12.76 -2.75 19.48
CA TYR A 446 -11.58 -3.62 19.44
C TYR A 446 -10.55 -3.17 18.40
N GLU A 447 -10.96 -2.56 17.30
CA GLU A 447 -10.03 -1.92 16.37
C GLU A 447 -9.29 -0.74 17.02
N ALA A 448 -9.95 0.11 17.80
CA ALA A 448 -9.28 1.20 18.52
C ALA A 448 -8.14 0.68 19.43
N SER A 449 -8.34 -0.49 20.07
CA SER A 449 -7.30 -1.15 20.87
C SER A 449 -6.04 -1.51 20.06
N LEU A 450 -6.19 -1.78 18.77
CA LEU A 450 -5.07 -2.09 17.87
C LEU A 450 -4.20 -0.85 17.66
N PHE A 451 -4.81 0.31 17.34
CA PHE A 451 -4.05 1.57 17.20
C PHE A 451 -3.31 1.94 18.48
N LEU A 452 -3.96 1.84 19.64
CA LEU A 452 -3.34 2.14 20.94
C LEU A 452 -2.18 1.19 21.27
N SER A 453 -2.35 -0.11 21.00
CA SER A 453 -1.32 -1.11 21.34
C SER A 453 -0.14 -1.14 20.37
N MET A 454 -0.24 -0.52 19.19
CA MET A 454 0.83 -0.47 18.20
C MET A 454 1.77 0.74 18.35
N LEU A 455 1.38 1.77 19.11
CA LEU A 455 2.16 3.01 19.25
C LEU A 455 3.67 2.79 19.56
N PRO A 456 4.07 1.98 20.57
CA PRO A 456 5.49 1.80 20.87
C PRO A 456 6.26 1.05 19.78
N LEU A 457 5.57 0.27 18.93
CA LEU A 457 6.19 -0.52 17.86
C LEU A 457 6.58 0.33 16.65
N HIS A 458 6.12 1.58 16.58
CA HIS A 458 6.35 2.51 15.46
C HIS A 458 6.98 3.83 15.91
N ILE A 459 7.55 3.86 17.13
CA ILE A 459 8.07 5.09 17.73
C ILE A 459 9.23 5.72 16.94
N ASP A 460 9.90 4.93 16.12
CA ASP A 460 10.90 5.37 15.15
C ASP A 460 10.35 6.37 14.11
N ASN A 461 9.03 6.40 13.90
CA ASN A 461 8.34 7.37 13.07
C ASN A 461 7.29 8.16 13.86
N LEU A 462 7.72 9.28 14.45
CA LEU A 462 6.87 10.16 15.26
C LEU A 462 5.62 10.64 14.53
N HIS A 463 5.73 10.98 13.23
CA HIS A 463 4.60 11.44 12.43
C HIS A 463 3.52 10.34 12.29
N LYS A 464 3.96 9.10 12.09
CA LYS A 464 3.07 7.92 12.03
C LYS A 464 2.40 7.64 13.36
N VAL A 465 3.14 7.67 14.48
CA VAL A 465 2.57 7.47 15.82
C VAL A 465 1.55 8.56 16.14
N PHE A 466 1.86 9.81 15.83
CA PHE A 466 0.92 10.91 16.02
C PHE A 466 -0.35 10.73 15.19
N GLY A 467 -0.21 10.32 13.92
CA GLY A 467 -1.35 9.95 13.07
C GLY A 467 -2.21 8.83 13.67
N PHE A 468 -1.59 7.78 14.25
CA PHE A 468 -2.33 6.71 14.93
C PHE A 468 -3.12 7.20 16.15
N ILE A 469 -2.56 8.13 16.93
CA ILE A 469 -3.24 8.71 18.10
C ILE A 469 -4.47 9.51 17.65
N LEU A 470 -4.32 10.35 16.63
CA LEU A 470 -5.44 11.11 16.06
C LEU A 470 -6.51 10.19 15.47
N ASN A 471 -6.10 9.12 14.80
CA ASN A 471 -7.04 8.16 14.24
C ASN A 471 -7.81 7.40 15.33
N ALA A 472 -7.12 6.93 16.37
CA ALA A 472 -7.76 6.31 17.53
C ALA A 472 -8.77 7.26 18.18
N ASN A 473 -8.43 8.55 18.34
CA ASN A 473 -9.37 9.57 18.83
C ASN A 473 -10.59 9.72 17.92
N ASN A 474 -10.41 9.74 16.60
CA ASN A 474 -11.50 9.82 15.63
C ASN A 474 -12.43 8.60 15.71
N ILE A 475 -11.87 7.40 15.83
CA ILE A 475 -12.63 6.15 16.02
C ILE A 475 -13.44 6.21 17.32
N LEU A 476 -12.84 6.63 18.43
CA LEU A 476 -13.56 6.72 19.72
C LEU A 476 -14.66 7.80 19.68
N LYS A 477 -14.47 8.92 18.98
CA LYS A 477 -15.51 9.94 18.75
C LYS A 477 -16.65 9.43 17.85
N GLU A 478 -16.33 8.62 16.84
CA GLU A 478 -17.33 7.93 16.00
C GLU A 478 -18.18 7.00 16.86
N ILE A 479 -17.54 6.15 17.68
CA ILE A 479 -18.19 5.19 18.56
C ILE A 479 -19.09 5.90 19.58
N GLU A 480 -18.59 6.94 20.26
CA GLU A 480 -19.32 7.69 21.29
C GLU A 480 -20.64 8.27 20.79
N LYS A 481 -20.74 8.65 19.50
CA LYS A 481 -21.99 9.15 18.91
C LYS A 481 -23.07 8.06 18.75
N ASN A 482 -22.68 6.79 18.84
CA ASN A 482 -23.52 5.62 18.55
C ASN A 482 -23.71 4.68 19.75
N VAL A 483 -23.14 5.01 20.93
CA VAL A 483 -23.17 4.20 22.16
C VAL A 483 -24.05 4.81 23.22
#